data_AF-A0A7Y5SHN7-F1
#
_entry.id   AF-A0A7Y5SHN7-F1
#
_cell.length_a   1.000
_cell.length_b   1.000
_cell.length_c   1.000
_cell.angle_alpha   90.00
_cell.angle_beta   90.00
_cell.angle_gamma   90.00
#
_symmetry.space_group_name_H-M   'P 1'
#
loop_
_entity.id
_entity.type
_entity.pdbx_description
1 polymer ?
#
loop_
_entity_poly.entity_id
_entity_poly.type
_entity_poly.pdbx_seq_one_letter_code
_entity_poly.pdbx_strand_id
1 'polypeptide(L)'
;MQFTTTARLEPAIALLYVVAVTLLNLRDASRRSDAKTRRATTIPAPDYVEMSLWRYREIRKELTVHDSFYALASLGGHQNRKSDHRPGWLVLWRGWTKLQAMVDGYTAAKRKCGKT
;
A
#
# COMPACT_ATOMS: atom_id res chain seq x y z
N MET A 1 2.17 -17.22 12.60
CA MET A 1 1.01 -18.12 12.42
C MET A 1 1.49 -19.33 11.63
N GLN A 2 1.28 -20.55 12.14
CA GLN A 2 1.57 -21.77 11.39
C GLN A 2 0.23 -22.46 11.13
N PHE A 3 -0.13 -22.64 9.86
CA PHE A 3 -1.31 -23.41 9.49
C PHE A 3 -0.92 -24.89 9.51
N THR A 4 -1.58 -25.68 10.36
CA THR A 4 -1.31 -27.12 10.56
C THR A 4 -2.16 -28.02 9.65
N THR A 5 -3.09 -27.44 8.89
CA THR A 5 -4.00 -28.15 7.98
C THR A 5 -3.98 -27.52 6.59
N THR A 6 -3.91 -28.37 5.56
CA THR A 6 -3.87 -27.96 4.14
C THR A 6 -5.09 -27.15 3.75
N ALA A 7 -6.28 -27.52 4.22
CA ALA A 7 -7.55 -26.83 3.94
C ALA A 7 -7.59 -25.35 4.39
N ARG A 8 -6.78 -24.95 5.38
CA ARG A 8 -6.67 -23.55 5.82
C ARG A 8 -5.52 -22.81 5.16
N LEU A 9 -4.55 -23.54 4.63
CA LEU A 9 -3.39 -23.00 3.94
C LEU A 9 -3.76 -22.46 2.56
N GLU A 10 -4.61 -23.17 1.81
CA GLU A 10 -5.06 -22.77 0.48
C GLU A 10 -5.68 -21.37 0.41
N PRO A 11 -6.72 -21.02 1.19
CA PRO A 11 -7.30 -19.67 1.15
C PRO A 11 -6.32 -18.59 1.62
N ALA A 12 -5.44 -18.93 2.58
CA ALA A 12 -4.42 -18.00 3.04
C ALA A 12 -3.39 -17.70 1.94
N ILE A 13 -2.93 -18.72 1.20
CA ILE A 13 -2.03 -18.55 0.06
C ILE A 13 -2.72 -17.74 -1.05
N ALA A 14 -3.99 -18.02 -1.35
CA ALA A 14 -4.73 -17.28 -2.37
C ALA A 14 -4.79 -15.77 -2.05
N LEU A 15 -5.08 -15.41 -0.81
CA LEU A 15 -5.07 -14.02 -0.36
C LEU A 15 -3.67 -13.39 -0.46
N LEU A 16 -2.65 -14.10 0.03
CA LEU A 16 -1.26 -13.64 -0.03
C LEU A 16 -0.78 -13.44 -1.47
N TYR A 17 -1.23 -14.29 -2.40
CA TYR A 17 -0.90 -14.18 -3.82
C TYR A 17 -1.45 -12.89 -4.43
N VAL A 18 -2.72 -12.55 -4.16
CA VAL A 18 -3.34 -11.31 -4.66
C VAL A 18 -2.58 -10.08 -4.15
N VAL A 19 -2.25 -10.06 -2.86
CA VAL A 19 -1.46 -8.96 -2.27
C VAL A 19 -0.06 -8.93 -2.88
N ALA A 20 0.56 -10.10 -3.09
CA ALA A 20 1.88 -10.21 -3.71
C ALA A 20 1.92 -9.58 -5.10
N VAL A 21 0.99 -9.98 -5.95
CA VAL A 21 0.86 -9.46 -7.32
C VAL A 21 0.55 -7.97 -7.31
N THR A 22 -0.28 -7.47 -6.40
CA THR A 22 -0.61 -6.04 -6.30
C THR A 22 0.62 -5.20 -6.00
N LEU A 23 1.41 -5.61 -5.00
CA LEU A 23 2.63 -4.90 -4.62
C LEU A 23 3.75 -5.02 -5.67
N LEU A 24 3.83 -6.17 -6.36
CA LEU A 24 4.74 -6.35 -7.50
C LEU A 24 4.35 -5.44 -8.67
N ASN A 25 3.07 -5.38 -9.03
CA ASN A 25 2.56 -4.50 -10.07
C ASN A 25 2.82 -3.02 -9.75
N LEU A 26 2.63 -2.61 -8.50
CA LEU A 26 2.96 -1.24 -8.07
C LEU A 26 4.46 -0.95 -8.20
N ARG A 27 5.32 -1.89 -7.80
CA ARG A 27 6.78 -1.76 -7.95
C ARG A 27 7.20 -1.70 -9.41
N ASP A 28 6.62 -2.52 -10.27
CA ASP A 28 7.01 -2.55 -11.67
C ASP A 28 6.47 -1.32 -12.40
N ALA A 29 5.29 -0.84 -12.01
CA ALA A 29 4.76 0.42 -12.51
C ALA A 29 5.59 1.63 -12.08
N SER A 30 6.13 1.65 -10.85
CA SER A 30 7.00 2.73 -10.38
C SER A 30 8.36 2.81 -11.09
N ARG A 31 8.75 1.72 -11.77
CA ARG A 31 10.00 1.63 -12.55
C ARG A 31 9.86 2.11 -13.99
N ARG A 32 8.63 2.29 -14.49
CA ARG A 32 8.38 2.79 -15.85
C ARG A 32 8.77 4.26 -15.98
N SER A 33 9.05 4.70 -17.20
CA SER A 33 9.41 6.09 -17.51
C SER A 33 8.29 7.09 -17.19
N ASP A 34 7.03 6.66 -17.30
CA ASP A 34 5.83 7.44 -17.02
C ASP A 34 5.43 7.48 -15.53
N ALA A 35 6.17 6.83 -14.63
CA ALA A 35 5.77 6.69 -13.22
C ALA A 35 5.55 8.03 -12.49
N LYS A 36 6.28 9.09 -12.89
CA LYS A 36 6.20 10.43 -12.29
C LYS A 36 5.08 11.30 -12.88
N THR A 37 4.39 10.85 -13.92
CA THR A 37 3.31 11.61 -14.58
C THR A 37 2.00 10.83 -14.58
N ARG A 38 2.08 9.49 -14.60
CA ARG A 38 0.94 8.60 -14.52
C ARG A 38 0.27 8.71 -13.15
N ARG A 39 -1.03 8.98 -13.14
CA ARG A 39 -1.86 9.03 -11.92
C ARG A 39 -1.94 7.67 -11.25
N ALA A 40 -1.79 7.62 -9.93
CA ALA A 40 -1.85 6.37 -9.19
C ALA A 40 -3.25 5.72 -9.19
N THR A 41 -4.30 6.49 -9.45
CA THR A 41 -5.67 5.99 -9.65
C THR A 41 -5.83 5.06 -10.85
N THR A 42 -4.86 5.04 -11.77
CA THR A 42 -4.87 4.17 -12.97
C THR A 42 -4.34 2.76 -12.73
N ILE A 43 -3.95 2.47 -11.49
CA ILE A 43 -3.53 1.15 -11.02
C ILE A 43 -4.45 0.84 -9.85
N PRO A 44 -4.79 -0.44 -9.57
CA PRO A 44 -5.28 -0.85 -8.27
C PRO A 44 -4.18 -0.57 -7.24
N ALA A 45 -4.02 0.70 -6.90
CA ALA A 45 -3.15 1.17 -5.87
C ALA A 45 -3.83 0.79 -4.56
N PRO A 46 -3.16 0.02 -3.71
CA PRO A 46 -3.68 -0.25 -2.39
C PRO A 46 -3.95 1.07 -1.66
N ASP A 47 -5.24 1.40 -1.48
CA ASP A 47 -5.75 2.45 -0.61
C ASP A 47 -5.11 3.83 -0.84
N TYR A 48 -5.18 4.28 -2.10
CA TYR A 48 -4.74 5.61 -2.54
C TYR A 48 -5.25 6.74 -1.65
N VAL A 49 -6.54 6.69 -1.29
CA VAL A 49 -7.21 7.73 -0.50
C VAL A 49 -6.60 7.79 0.90
N GLU A 50 -6.39 6.63 1.51
CA GLU A 50 -5.84 6.44 2.84
C GLU A 50 -4.36 6.86 2.87
N MET A 51 -3.59 6.53 1.84
CA MET A 51 -2.22 7.05 1.69
C MET A 51 -2.19 8.57 1.56
N SER A 52 -3.12 9.16 0.79
CA SER A 52 -3.19 10.61 0.63
C SER A 52 -3.52 11.30 1.96
N LEU A 53 -4.51 10.78 2.69
CA LEU A 53 -4.92 11.26 4.01
C LEU A 53 -3.82 11.10 5.06
N TRP A 54 -3.13 9.95 5.09
CA TRP A 54 -2.02 9.74 6.03
C TRP A 54 -0.86 10.69 5.77
N ARG A 55 -0.40 10.76 4.51
CA ARG A 55 0.84 11.47 4.15
C ARG A 55 0.64 12.98 4.09
N TYR A 56 -0.49 13.43 3.58
CA TYR A 56 -0.74 14.84 3.27
C TYR A 56 -1.88 15.46 4.08
N ARG A 57 -2.59 14.68 4.92
CA ARG A 57 -3.77 15.12 5.70
C ARG A 57 -4.94 15.63 4.85
N GLU A 58 -4.93 15.35 3.55
CA GLU A 58 -5.97 15.75 2.61
C GLU A 58 -6.07 14.73 1.46
N ILE A 59 -7.23 14.67 0.82
CA ILE A 59 -7.44 13.80 -0.35
C ILE A 59 -6.83 14.48 -1.58
N ARG A 60 -5.59 14.12 -1.91
CA ARG A 60 -4.94 14.54 -3.16
C ARG A 60 -5.33 13.58 -4.26
N LYS A 61 -5.90 14.08 -5.36
CA LYS A 61 -6.29 13.30 -6.56
C LYS A 61 -5.18 13.22 -7.63
N GLU A 62 -4.12 13.98 -7.46
CA GLU A 62 -3.03 14.12 -8.42
C GLU A 62 -1.76 13.32 -8.04
N LEU A 63 -1.81 12.44 -7.03
CA LEU A 63 -0.64 11.62 -6.71
C LEU A 63 -0.30 10.69 -7.88
N THR A 64 0.99 10.67 -8.21
CA THR A 64 1.52 9.83 -9.27
C THR A 64 1.82 8.43 -8.77
N VAL A 65 2.00 7.47 -9.67
CA VAL A 65 2.43 6.11 -9.32
C VAL A 65 3.72 6.13 -8.50
N HIS A 66 4.66 7.02 -8.87
CA HIS A 66 5.89 7.24 -8.13
C HIS A 66 5.62 7.69 -6.69
N ASP A 67 4.75 8.68 -6.50
CA ASP A 67 4.42 9.21 -5.17
C ASP A 67 3.77 8.15 -4.30
N SER A 68 2.81 7.40 -4.84
CA SER A 68 2.15 6.30 -4.13
C SER A 68 3.13 5.18 -3.75
N PHE A 69 4.02 4.79 -4.65
CA PHE A 69 5.04 3.77 -4.37
C PHE A 69 6.01 4.21 -3.25
N TYR A 70 6.51 5.45 -3.31
CA TYR A 70 7.44 5.96 -2.31
C TYR A 70 6.75 6.34 -0.99
N ALA A 71 5.47 6.71 -1.00
CA ALA A 71 4.67 6.90 0.21
C ALA A 71 4.49 5.56 0.95
N LEU A 72 4.11 4.50 0.23
CA LEU A 72 3.99 3.16 0.79
C LEU A 72 5.34 2.67 1.33
N ALA A 73 6.42 2.89 0.59
CA ALA A 73 7.76 2.52 1.02
C ALA A 73 8.18 3.27 2.30
N SER A 74 7.89 4.57 2.40
CA SER A 74 8.15 5.34 3.62
C SER A 74 7.38 4.82 4.82
N LEU A 75 6.11 4.44 4.65
CA LEU A 75 5.33 3.80 5.71
C LEU A 75 6.01 2.49 6.16
N GLY A 76 6.60 1.76 5.21
CA GLY A 76 7.41 0.56 5.44
C GLY A 76 8.78 0.78 6.08
N GLY A 77 9.21 2.03 6.26
CA GLY A 77 10.50 2.41 6.86
C GLY A 77 11.59 2.84 5.88
N HIS A 78 11.26 3.02 4.60
CA HIS A 78 12.21 3.59 3.63
C HIS A 78 12.40 5.09 3.84
N GLN A 79 13.65 5.55 3.90
CA GLN A 79 13.96 6.96 4.18
C GLN A 79 13.71 7.88 2.98
N ASN A 80 13.65 7.33 1.76
CA ASN A 80 13.47 8.07 0.51
C ASN A 80 14.57 9.14 0.26
N ARG A 81 15.82 8.88 0.68
CA ARG A 81 16.93 9.77 0.34
C ARG A 81 17.29 9.61 -1.14
N LYS A 82 17.84 10.66 -1.75
CA LYS A 82 18.17 10.69 -3.19
C LYS A 82 19.09 9.55 -3.63
N SER A 83 20.01 9.12 -2.76
CA SER A 83 21.00 8.07 -3.02
C SER A 83 20.63 6.71 -2.42
N ASP A 84 19.45 6.59 -1.79
CA ASP A 84 19.01 5.28 -1.32
C ASP A 84 18.67 4.39 -2.52
N HIS A 85 18.95 3.09 -2.38
CA HIS A 85 18.46 2.10 -3.32
C HIS A 85 16.93 2.13 -3.39
N ARG A 86 16.36 1.66 -4.50
CA ARG A 86 14.90 1.59 -4.63
C ARG A 86 14.31 0.67 -3.54
N PRO A 87 13.12 0.99 -3.00
CA PRO A 87 12.44 0.15 -2.03
C PRO A 87 12.30 -1.31 -2.47
N GLY A 88 12.71 -2.23 -1.59
CA GLY A 88 12.60 -3.68 -1.80
C GLY A 88 11.26 -4.26 -1.38
N TRP A 89 11.03 -5.53 -1.71
CA TRP A 89 9.80 -6.28 -1.41
C TRP A 89 9.38 -6.21 0.07
N LEU A 90 10.33 -6.46 0.98
CA LEU A 90 10.06 -6.47 2.42
C LEU A 90 9.56 -5.11 2.95
N VAL A 91 10.10 -4.02 2.41
CA VAL A 91 9.69 -2.65 2.77
C VAL A 91 8.26 -2.39 2.30
N LEU A 92 7.91 -2.80 1.08
CA LEU A 92 6.56 -2.64 0.55
C LEU A 92 5.54 -3.45 1.36
N TRP A 93 5.87 -4.69 1.71
CA TRP A 93 5.03 -5.53 2.56
C TRP A 93 4.78 -4.91 3.95
N ARG A 94 5.83 -4.38 4.59
CA ARG A 94 5.71 -3.65 5.86
C ARG A 94 4.84 -2.42 5.74
N GLY A 95 5.00 -1.65 4.65
CA GLY A 95 4.18 -0.48 4.34
C GLY A 95 2.72 -0.86 4.19
N TRP A 96 2.43 -1.89 3.39
CA TRP A 96 1.09 -2.41 3.18
C TRP A 96 0.42 -2.87 4.47
N THR A 97 1.12 -3.66 5.28
CA THR A 97 0.58 -4.18 6.55
C THR A 97 0.19 -3.03 7.49
N LYS A 98 1.03 -1.98 7.57
CA LYS A 98 0.72 -0.79 8.37
C LYS A 98 -0.44 0.00 7.78
N LEU A 99 -0.51 0.12 6.44
CA LEU A 99 -1.61 0.79 5.76
C LEU A 99 -2.95 0.12 6.08
N GLN A 100 -3.02 -1.21 6.03
CA GLN A 100 -4.21 -1.97 6.41
C GLN A 100 -4.64 -1.69 7.85
N ALA A 101 -3.70 -1.70 8.80
CA ALA A 101 -4.00 -1.37 10.20
C ALA A 101 -4.56 0.05 10.36
N MET A 102 -4.10 0.99 9.54
CA MET A 102 -4.64 2.36 9.53
C MET A 102 -6.05 2.43 8.93
N VAL A 103 -6.31 1.70 7.85
CA VAL A 103 -7.64 1.58 7.23
C VAL A 103 -8.63 0.98 8.22
N ASP A 104 -8.22 -0.06 8.95
CA ASP A 104 -9.01 -0.67 10.01
C ASP A 104 -9.34 0.34 11.12
N GLY A 105 -8.33 1.10 11.59
CA GLY A 105 -8.51 2.15 12.59
C GLY A 105 -9.46 3.26 12.13
N TYR A 106 -9.30 3.73 10.89
CA TYR A 106 -10.19 4.73 10.28
C TYR A 106 -11.63 4.20 10.19
N THR A 107 -11.81 2.98 9.71
CA THR A 107 -13.12 2.33 9.59
C THR A 107 -13.78 2.15 10.96
N ALA A 108 -13.02 1.72 11.96
CA ALA A 108 -13.51 1.58 13.34
C ALA A 108 -13.95 2.93 13.93
N ALA A 109 -13.18 4.00 13.71
CA ALA A 109 -13.54 5.35 14.17
C ALA A 109 -14.81 5.87 13.47
N LYS A 110 -14.92 5.70 12.15
CA LYS A 110 -16.09 6.11 11.36
C LYS A 110 -17.38 5.42 11.83
N ARG A 111 -17.32 4.13 12.18
CA ARG A 111 -18.46 3.37 12.72
C ARG A 111 -18.94 3.91 14.08
N LYS A 112 -18.06 4.48 14.90
CA LYS A 112 -18.44 5.09 16.18
C LYS A 112 -19.05 6.49 16.02
N CYS A 113 -18.64 7.24 14.99
CA CYS A 113 -19.07 8.62 14.77
C CYS A 113 -20.40 8.77 14.00
N GLY A 114 -21.06 7.66 13.63
CA GLY A 114 -22.38 7.64 12.96
C GLY A 114 -23.52 7.06 13.80
N LYS A 115 -23.32 6.91 15.12
CA LYS A 115 -24.37 6.56 16.10
C LYS A 115 -24.60 7.75 17.03
N THR A 116 -25.28 8.77 16.52
CA THR A 116 -25.99 9.81 17.28
C THR A 116 -27.16 10.28 16.44
#